data_AF-A0A524L4N4-F1
#
_entry.id   AF-A0A524L4N4-F1
#
_cell.length_a   1.000
_cell.length_b   1.000
_cell.length_c   1.000
_cell.angle_alpha   90.00
_cell.angle_beta   90.00
_cell.angle_gamma   90.00
#
_symmetry.space_group_name_H-M   'P 1'
#
loop_
_entity.id
_entity.type
_entity.pdbx_description
1 polymer ?
#
loop_
_entity_poly.entity_id
_entity_poly.type
_entity_poly.pdbx_seq_one_letter_code
_entity_poly.pdbx_strand_id
1 'polypeptide(L)' 'MLPGDERRVVHGSLPERRCVVLHGREGRLVGAVALNRVRQLMGYRRMIREGASFEAALDAAAGAA' A
#
# COMPACT_ATOMS: atom_id res chain seq x y z
N MET A 1 8.46 -12.70 7.72
CA MET A 1 8.77 -11.69 6.68
C MET A 1 10.10 -12.09 6.11
N LEU A 2 10.20 -12.22 4.79
CA LEU A 2 11.45 -12.62 4.14
C LEU A 2 12.34 -11.38 3.94
N PRO A 3 13.67 -11.56 3.79
CA PRO A 3 14.55 -10.48 3.37
C PRO A 3 14.03 -9.84 2.08
N GLY A 4 13.98 -8.51 2.03
CA GLY A 4 13.47 -7.74 0.89
C GLY A 4 11.96 -7.51 0.87
N ASP A 5 11.19 -8.07 1.82
CA ASP A 5 9.79 -7.70 2.03
C ASP A 5 9.72 -6.37 2.80
N GLU A 6 8.82 -5.49 2.37
CA GLU A 6 8.56 -4.19 3.00
C GLU A 6 7.08 -4.03 3.31
N ARG A 7 6.74 -3.31 4.38
CA ARG A 7 5.35 -3.00 4.73
C ARG A 7 5.23 -1.59 5.26
N ARG A 8 4.19 -0.87 4.83
CA ARG A 8 3.93 0.48 5.32
C ARG A 8 2.44 0.73 5.48
N VAL A 9 2.03 1.25 6.63
CA VAL A 9 0.71 1.87 6.80
C VAL A 9 0.77 3.22 6.10
N VAL A 10 -0.06 3.43 5.08
CA VAL A 10 0.02 4.63 4.22
C VAL A 10 -1.23 5.50 4.29
N HIS A 11 -2.33 4.96 4.81
CA HIS A 11 -3.57 5.69 5.08
C HIS A 11 -4.04 5.35 6.47
N GLY A 12 -4.43 6.37 7.24
CA GLY A 12 -5.00 6.20 8.59
C GLY A 12 -4.10 5.41 9.54
N SER A 13 -4.71 4.67 10.46
CA SER A 13 -3.98 4.01 11.54
C SER A 13 -4.60 2.67 11.93
N LEU A 14 -3.78 1.76 12.46
CA LEU A 14 -4.22 0.47 12.98
C LEU A 14 -5.13 0.62 14.22
N PRO A 15 -4.81 1.48 15.22
CA PRO A 15 -5.66 1.67 16.39
C PRO A 15 -7.09 2.12 16.05
N GLU A 16 -7.26 2.97 15.04
CA GLU A 16 -8.58 3.43 14.58
C GLU A 16 -9.32 2.40 13.71
N ARG A 17 -8.73 1.22 13.49
CA ARG A 17 -9.26 0.15 12.62
C ARG A 17 -9.62 0.69 11.24
N ARG A 18 -8.79 1.61 10.73
CA ARG A 18 -9.09 2.34 9.51
C ARG A 18 -7.80 2.68 8.79
N CYS A 19 -7.32 1.73 8.01
CA CYS A 19 -6.02 1.89 7.38
C CYS A 19 -5.88 1.20 6.04
N VAL A 20 -4.84 1.58 5.30
CA VAL A 20 -4.30 0.80 4.18
C VAL A 20 -2.86 0.48 4.49
N VAL A 21 -2.50 -0.79 4.34
CA VAL A 21 -1.14 -1.30 4.46
C VAL A 21 -0.68 -1.76 3.09
N LEU A 22 0.42 -1.18 2.60
CA LEU A 22 1.09 -1.62 1.39
C LEU A 22 2.15 -2.65 1.73
N HIS A 23 2.33 -3.61 0.82
CA HIS A 23 3.33 -4.66 0.89
C HIS A 23 4.24 -4.55 -0.33
N GLY A 24 5.53 -4.36 -0.07
CA GLY A 24 6.59 -4.36 -1.06
C GLY A 24 7.37 -5.67 -1.01
N ARG A 25 7.96 -6.06 -2.13
CA ARG A 25 8.97 -7.13 -2.20
C ARG A 25 9.97 -6.77 -3.29
N GLU A 26 11.25 -6.76 -2.93
CA GLU A 26 12.34 -6.40 -3.87
C GLU A 26 12.07 -5.06 -4.58
N GLY A 27 11.60 -4.06 -3.83
CA GLY A 27 11.26 -2.74 -4.36
C GLY A 27 9.98 -2.66 -5.21
N ARG A 28 9.24 -3.76 -5.38
CA ARG A 28 7.98 -3.81 -6.15
C ARG A 28 6.76 -3.81 -5.25
N LEU A 29 5.69 -3.11 -5.62
CA LEU A 29 4.41 -3.23 -4.94
C LEU A 29 3.77 -4.58 -5.27
N VAL A 30 3.58 -5.43 -4.27
CA VAL A 30 3.03 -6.79 -4.44
C VAL A 30 1.66 -6.98 -3.79
N GLY A 31 1.27 -6.10 -2.86
CA GLY A 31 0.00 -6.23 -2.18
C GLY A 31 -0.46 -4.95 -1.49
N ALA A 32 -1.76 -4.88 -1.25
CA ALA A 32 -2.38 -3.85 -0.43
C ALA A 32 -3.52 -4.49 0.38
N VAL A 33 -3.54 -4.23 1.68
CA VAL A 33 -4.59 -4.66 2.59
C VAL A 33 -5.28 -3.42 3.15
N ALA A 34 -6.61 -3.35 3.03
CA ALA A 34 -7.38 -2.23 3.55
C ALA A 34 -8.35 -2.71 4.62
N LEU A 35 -8.46 -1.90 5.67
CA LEU A 35 -9.47 -2.00 6.70
C LEU A 35 -10.32 -0.74 6.66
N ASN A 36 -11.60 -0.86 6.33
CA ASN A 36 -12.55 0.26 6.22
C ASN A 36 -12.12 1.39 5.25
N ARG A 37 -11.34 1.05 4.20
CA ARG A 37 -10.73 1.98 3.23
C ARG A 37 -10.77 1.47 1.78
N VAL A 38 -11.89 0.86 1.37
CA VAL A 38 -12.03 0.19 0.05
C VAL A 38 -11.81 1.15 -1.12
N ARG A 39 -12.21 2.42 -1.01
CA ARG A 39 -11.99 3.42 -2.06
C ARG A 39 -10.49 3.61 -2.35
N GLN A 40 -9.68 3.83 -1.32
CA GLN A 40 -8.22 3.96 -1.45
C GLN A 40 -7.57 2.67 -1.98
N LEU A 41 -8.09 1.50 -1.55
CA LEU A 41 -7.60 0.19 -2.02
C LEU A 41 -7.68 0.04 -3.55
N MET A 42 -8.71 0.61 -4.20
CA MET A 42 -8.89 0.46 -5.65
C MET A 42 -7.77 1.12 -6.46
N GLY A 43 -7.19 2.21 -5.96
CA GLY A 43 -6.02 2.85 -6.59
C GLY A 43 -4.81 1.91 -6.60
N TYR A 44 -4.50 1.30 -5.45
CA TYR A 44 -3.38 0.36 -5.34
C TYR A 44 -3.60 -0.94 -6.11
N ARG A 45 -4.85 -1.41 -6.23
CA ARG A 45 -5.18 -2.59 -7.05
C ARG A 45 -4.82 -2.39 -8.52
N ARG A 46 -4.90 -1.16 -9.03
CA ARG A 46 -4.41 -0.82 -10.38
C ARG A 46 -2.88 -0.88 -10.43
N MET A 47 -2.21 -0.20 -9.50
CA MET A 47 -0.73 -0.15 -9.45
C MET A 47 -0.09 -1.53 -9.32
N ILE A 48 -0.66 -2.43 -8.51
CA ILE A 48 -0.21 -3.82 -8.38
C ILE A 48 -0.27 -4.55 -9.73
N ARG A 49 -1.36 -4.33 -10.49
CA ARG A 49 -1.57 -4.95 -11.80
C ARG A 49 -0.60 -4.42 -12.85
N GLU A 50 -0.32 -3.13 -12.81
CA GLU A 50 0.67 -2.48 -13.67
C GLU A 50 2.12 -2.77 -13.24
N GLY A 51 2.31 -3.38 -12.07
CA GLY A 51 3.61 -3.76 -11.56
C GLY A 51 4.45 -2.58 -11.07
N ALA A 52 3.81 -1.56 -10.50
CA ALA A 52 4.47 -0.37 -9.99
C ALA A 52 5.53 -0.70 -8.91
N SER A 53 6.50 0.20 -8.77
CA SER A 53 7.44 0.15 -7.64
C SER A 53 6.74 0.43 -6.31
N PHE A 54 7.33 -0.07 -5.23
CA PHE A 54 6.85 0.21 -3.88
C PHE A 54 6.94 1.70 -3.56
N GLU A 55 8.03 2.35 -3.99
CA GLU A 55 8.24 3.79 -3.83
C GLU A 55 7.15 4.63 -4.53
N ALA A 56 6.81 4.35 -5.79
CA ALA A 56 5.74 5.05 -6.49
C ALA A 56 4.39 4.91 -5.77
N ALA A 57 4.15 3.78 -5.10
CA ALA A 57 2.96 3.55 -4.31
C ALA A 57 2.94 4.36 -3.01
N LEU A 58 4.10 4.60 -2.40
CA LEU A 58 4.25 5.50 -1.25
C LEU A 58 3.99 6.96 -1.67
N ASP A 59 4.53 7.40 -2.81
CA ASP A 59 4.28 8.74 -3.34
C ASP A 59 2.81 8.97 -3.66
N ALA A 60 2.17 7.98 -4.31
CA ALA A 60 0.75 8.02 -4.59
C ALA A 60 -0.09 8.08 -3.30
N ALA A 61 0.39 7.48 -2.20
CA ALA A 61 -0.27 7.59 -0.91
C ALA A 61 -0.12 8.98 -0.28
N ALA A 62 1.09 9.55 -0.34
CA ALA A 62 1.39 10.87 0.20
C ALA A 62 0.61 11.98 -0.52
N GLY A 63 0.40 11.85 -1.85
CA GLY A 63 -0.41 12.79 -2.63
C GLY A 63 -1.93 12.63 -2.46
N ALA A 64 -2.39 11.59 -1.78
CA ALA A 64 -3.81 11.29 -1.54
C ALA A 64 -4.25 11.56 -0.09
N ALA A 65 -3.39 12.18 0.72
CA ALA A 65 -3.61 12.51 2.13
C ALA A 65 -4.60 13.66 2.34
#